data_AF-A0A0X3AR61-F1
#
_entry.id   AF-A0A0X3AR61-F1
#
_cell.length_a   1.000
_cell.length_b   1.000
_cell.length_c   1.000
_cell.angle_alpha   90.00
_cell.angle_beta   90.00
_cell.angle_gamma   90.00
#
_symmetry.space_group_name_H-M   'P 1'
#
loop_
_entity.id
_entity.type
_entity.pdbx_description
1 polymer ?
#
loop_
_entity_poly.entity_id
_entity_poly.type
_entity_poly.pdbx_seq_one_letter_code
_entity_poly.pdbx_strand_id
1 'polypeptide(L)' 'MKVLTIKEVVDRTAISRRTLYRMIERGVIGTEDTFKIGYIRKKRVFTEKWVNDFIKSQMG' A
#
# COMPACT_ATOMS: atom_id res chain seq x y z
N MET A 1 3.68 -1.80 14.78
CA MET A 1 3.56 -1.18 13.45
C MET A 1 2.16 -1.45 12.92
N LYS A 2 1.36 -0.41 12.64
CA LYS A 2 0.02 -0.57 12.09
C LYS A 2 0.09 -0.67 10.56
N VAL A 3 -0.69 -1.58 10.00
CA VAL A 3 -0.70 -1.89 8.56
C VAL A 3 -2.12 -1.90 8.04
N LEU A 4 -2.26 -1.65 6.73
CA LEU A 4 -3.51 -1.61 6.02
C LEU A 4 -3.50 -2.64 4.89
N THR A 5 -4.62 -3.31 4.70
CA THR A 5 -4.87 -4.17 3.55
C THR A 5 -4.99 -3.36 2.27
N ILE A 6 -4.78 -4.01 1.12
CA ILE A 6 -5.06 -3.40 -0.19
C ILE A 6 -6.43 -2.72 -0.25
N LYS A 7 -7.47 -3.33 0.35
CA LYS A 7 -8.83 -2.76 0.32
C LYS A 7 -8.85 -1.41 1.05
N GLU A 8 -8.32 -1.38 2.28
CA GLU A 8 -8.28 -0.15 3.07
C GLU A 8 -7.42 0.95 2.41
N VAL A 9 -6.33 0.58 1.72
CA VAL A 9 -5.53 1.55 0.96
C VAL A 9 -6.35 2.15 -0.18
N VAL A 10 -7.01 1.32 -0.99
CA VAL A 10 -7.86 1.77 -2.10
C VAL A 10 -8.96 2.71 -1.59
N ASP A 11 -9.60 2.35 -0.49
CA ASP A 11 -10.70 3.12 0.10
C ASP A 11 -10.22 4.50 0.61
N ARG A 12 -8.97 4.62 1.06
CA ARG A 12 -8.41 5.88 1.59
C ARG A 12 -7.74 6.76 0.56
N THR A 13 -7.09 6.18 -0.46
CA THR A 13 -6.31 6.93 -1.44
C THR A 13 -7.04 7.13 -2.76
N ALA A 14 -8.21 6.49 -2.95
CA ALA A 14 -8.93 6.40 -4.21
C ALA A 14 -8.11 5.80 -5.38
N ILE A 15 -6.96 5.17 -5.09
CA ILE A 15 -6.12 4.52 -6.10
C ILE A 15 -6.58 3.10 -6.35
N SER A 16 -6.66 2.73 -7.64
CA SER A 16 -7.00 1.37 -8.02
C SER A 16 -5.97 0.34 -7.54
N ARG A 17 -6.44 -0.88 -7.23
CA ARG A 17 -5.54 -2.02 -6.92
C ARG A 17 -4.47 -2.22 -7.98
N ARG A 18 -4.86 -2.10 -9.26
CA ARG A 18 -3.95 -2.27 -10.40
C ARG A 18 -2.82 -1.25 -10.38
N THR A 19 -3.11 -0.01 -10.07
CA THR A 19 -2.11 1.05 -9.95
C THR A 19 -1.13 0.77 -8.81
N LEU A 20 -1.64 0.35 -7.64
CA LEU A 20 -0.78 -0.02 -6.51
C LEU A 20 0.22 -1.14 -6.89
N TYR A 21 -0.24 -2.18 -7.58
CA TYR A 21 0.66 -3.25 -8.04
C TYR A 21 1.70 -2.74 -9.04
N ARG A 22 1.32 -1.88 -9.99
CA ARG A 22 2.28 -1.25 -10.92
C ARG A 22 3.32 -0.40 -10.19
N MET A 23 2.92 0.32 -9.14
CA MET A 23 3.85 1.12 -8.34
C MET A 23 4.87 0.24 -7.61
N ILE A 24 4.44 -0.93 -7.11
CA ILE A 24 5.34 -1.93 -6.52
C ILE A 24 6.29 -2.50 -7.57
N GLU A 25 5.76 -2.92 -8.73
CA GLU A 25 6.56 -3.47 -9.84
C GLU A 25 7.61 -2.49 -10.36
N ARG A 26 7.31 -1.19 -10.32
CA ARG A 26 8.22 -0.11 -10.71
C ARG A 26 9.18 0.32 -9.60
N GLY A 27 9.09 -0.27 -8.40
CA GLY A 27 9.94 0.09 -7.25
C GLY A 27 9.59 1.42 -6.58
N VAL A 28 8.43 2.02 -6.91
CA VAL A 28 7.94 3.26 -6.26
C VAL A 28 7.49 2.98 -4.82
N ILE A 29 7.01 1.76 -4.55
CA ILE A 29 6.61 1.30 -3.22
C ILE A 29 7.59 0.19 -2.82
N GLY A 30 8.40 0.47 -1.80
CA GLY A 30 9.48 -0.41 -1.36
C GLY A 30 9.03 -1.53 -0.42
N THR A 31 9.97 -2.40 -0.03
CA THR A 31 9.73 -3.45 0.97
C THR A 31 9.50 -2.91 2.39
N GLU A 32 9.99 -1.71 2.68
CA GLU A 32 9.66 -0.95 3.91
C GLU A 32 8.21 -0.45 3.93
N ASP A 33 7.61 -0.26 2.76
CA ASP A 33 6.26 0.29 2.61
C ASP A 33 5.20 -0.81 2.46
N THR A 34 5.56 -1.96 1.88
CA THR A 34 4.64 -3.08 1.67
C THR A 34 5.29 -4.46 1.82
N PHE A 35 4.54 -5.38 2.41
CA PHE A 35 4.94 -6.78 2.56
C PHE A 35 3.73 -7.73 2.55
N LYS A 36 3.99 -9.04 2.48
CA LYS A 36 2.96 -10.09 2.49
C LYS A 36 2.84 -10.70 3.88
N ILE A 37 1.62 -10.84 4.39
CA ILE A 37 1.28 -11.50 5.67
C ILE A 37 0.43 -12.75 5.46
N GLY A 38 0.54 -13.71 6.38
CA GLY A 38 -0.21 -14.97 6.38
C GLY A 38 0.60 -16.17 5.86
N TYR A 39 0.14 -17.37 6.21
CA TYR A 39 0.82 -18.62 5.86
C TYR A 39 0.41 -19.15 4.48
N ILE A 40 -0.85 -19.56 4.32
CA ILE A 40 -1.33 -20.24 3.11
C ILE A 40 -1.76 -19.24 2.02
N ARG A 41 -2.61 -18.26 2.37
CA ARG A 41 -3.04 -17.19 1.45
C ARG A 41 -2.38 -15.87 1.84
N LYS A 42 -1.14 -15.69 1.40
CA LYS A 42 -0.35 -14.48 1.64
C LYS A 42 -1.07 -13.23 1.10
N LYS A 43 -1.52 -12.35 1.99
CA LYS A 43 -2.15 -11.07 1.67
C LYS A 43 -1.12 -9.95 1.72
N ARG A 44 -1.14 -9.05 0.74
CA ARG A 44 -0.27 -7.88 0.76
C ARG A 44 -0.89 -6.78 1.62
N VAL A 45 -0.05 -6.17 2.46
CA VAL A 45 -0.38 -5.04 3.33
C VAL A 45 0.60 -3.90 3.13
N PHE A 46 0.21 -2.71 3.55
CA PHE A 46 0.96 -1.46 3.44
C PHE A 46 1.12 -0.84 4.82
N THR A 47 2.24 -0.18 5.08
CA THR A 47 2.44 0.53 6.34
C THR A 47 1.53 1.76 6.40
N GLU A 48 1.01 2.06 7.59
CA GLU A 48 0.19 3.27 7.78
C GLU A 48 0.98 4.55 7.47
N LYS A 49 2.29 4.55 7.72
CA LYS A 49 3.19 5.64 7.37
C LYS A 49 3.15 5.93 5.87
N TRP A 50 3.43 4.93 5.04
CA TRP A 50 3.44 5.11 3.58
C TRP A 50 2.09 5.61 3.06
N VAL A 51 0.99 5.06 3.56
CA VAL A 51 -0.37 5.49 3.15
C VAL A 51 -0.62 6.96 3.49
N ASN A 52 -0.22 7.41 4.68
CA ASN A 52 -0.40 8.80 5.09
C ASN A 52 0.49 9.75 4.29
N ASP A 53 1.75 9.37 4.05
CA ASP A 53 2.68 10.16 3.25
C ASP A 53 2.20 10.28 1.80
N PHE A 54 1.63 9.20 1.26
CA PHE A 54 1.00 9.18 -0.05
C PHE A 54 -0.20 10.13 -0.13
N ILE A 55 -1.11 10.11 0.86
CA ILE A 55 -2.28 11.01 0.86
C ILE A 55 -1.82 12.47 0.92
N LYS A 56 -0.84 12.78 1.76
CA LYS A 56 -0.29 14.13 1.87
C LYS A 56 0.30 14.63 0.56
N SER A 57 1.00 13.77 -0.20
CA SER A 57 1.59 14.15 -1.48
C SER A 57 0.58 14.36 -2.61
N GLN A 58 -0.69 13.96 -2.44
CA GLN A 58 -1.78 14.26 -3.38
C GLN A 58 -2.50 15.57 -3.05
N MET A 59 -2.32 16.11 -1.83
CA MET A 59 -3.01 17.31 -1.34
C MET A 59 -2.15 18.58 -1.40
N GLY A 60 -0.86 18.46 -1.72
CA GLY A 60 0.06 19.57 -1.95
C GLY A 60 0.54 19.60 -3.40
#